data_AF-A0A7V4UJ21-F1
#
_entry.id   AF-A0A7V4UJ21-F1
#
_cell.length_a   1.000
_cell.length_b   1.000
_cell.length_c   1.000
_cell.angle_alpha   90.00
_cell.angle_beta   90.00
_cell.angle_gamma   90.00
#
_symmetry.space_group_name_H-M   'P 1'
#
loop_
_entity.id
_entity.type
_entity.pdbx_description
1 polymer ?
#
loop_
_entity_poly.entity_id
_entity_poly.type
_entity_poly.pdbx_seq_one_letter_code
_entity_poly.pdbx_strand_id
1 'polypeptide(L)'
;MKNLKKIVASLPTTPGVYFFSDQSGKIIYIGKAASLKERVSSYFRKNLNYERPIEFVIEKIKNITTISTNTVIEAYFLEQKLIKKYQPKYNTLGKDDKSFCYLAITKEKFSRFEIIRQTDLEDKKTSFKKIYGPYSSKKNLELALKILQKIFPYHNRKELSEKKCLDFQIGLCPGPYAGKINARDYQRNIKSIELFVQGKKMKLITDLEKKMKFFAKQKNFEKATILRDQLFALRHLQDIAFISNQESDSINFENIKSKNSIFRIEGYDISNLAGKYFVGGMVVFDNKNGTMEPNKKQYRKFKIKDKKINNDLEAVKKMLCRRLKNDWPLPDLMIIDGGKIHLEMTKKTLINFKVNLPIIAVAKGPNRKKLDLYTFGKIPRIKKNLIAQVRDEAHRFAISYHRKVRKRAFLKKQGG
;
A
#
# COMPACT_ATOMS: atom_id res chain seq x y z
N MET A 1 5.89 -32.20 16.92
CA MET A 1 6.67 -31.21 16.12
C MET A 1 6.63 -31.42 14.60
N LYS A 2 6.76 -32.63 14.03
CA LYS A 2 6.75 -32.86 12.56
C LYS A 2 5.50 -32.28 11.85
N ASN A 3 4.33 -32.35 12.49
CA ASN A 3 3.08 -31.84 11.91
C ASN A 3 3.03 -30.30 11.86
N LEU A 4 3.51 -29.61 12.90
CA LEU A 4 3.55 -28.13 12.94
C LEU A 4 4.47 -27.56 11.85
N LYS A 5 5.62 -28.17 11.59
CA LYS A 5 6.52 -27.72 10.51
C LYS A 5 5.84 -27.79 9.13
N LYS A 6 5.01 -28.81 8.87
CA LYS A 6 4.22 -28.90 7.63
C LYS A 6 3.17 -27.78 7.54
N ILE A 7 2.45 -27.52 8.62
CA ILE A 7 1.47 -26.41 8.70
C ILE A 7 2.15 -25.06 8.44
N VAL A 8 3.30 -24.82 9.09
CA VAL A 8 4.05 -23.56 8.92
C VAL A 8 4.54 -23.38 7.49
N ALA A 9 4.98 -24.45 6.83
CA ALA A 9 5.44 -24.41 5.45
C ALA A 9 4.32 -24.08 4.45
N SER A 10 3.07 -24.45 4.75
CA SER A 10 1.89 -24.19 3.91
C SER A 10 1.24 -22.81 4.16
N LEU A 11 1.67 -22.07 5.18
CA LEU A 11 1.14 -20.75 5.47
C LEU A 11 1.36 -19.77 4.30
N PRO A 12 0.44 -18.81 4.09
CA PRO A 12 0.56 -17.82 3.03
C PRO A 12 1.65 -16.78 3.36
N THR A 13 2.23 -16.18 2.34
CA THR A 13 3.17 -15.03 2.47
C THR A 13 2.45 -13.68 2.51
N THR A 14 1.14 -13.68 2.74
CA THR A 14 0.32 -12.46 2.82
C THR A 14 0.35 -11.88 4.23
N PRO A 15 0.04 -10.57 4.38
CA PRO A 15 -0.23 -9.99 5.68
C PRO A 15 -1.43 -10.67 6.35
N GLY A 16 -1.46 -10.70 7.67
CA GLY A 16 -2.61 -11.23 8.39
C GLY A 16 -2.37 -11.43 9.87
N VAL A 17 -3.33 -12.11 10.49
CA VAL A 17 -3.31 -12.48 11.91
C VAL A 17 -3.17 -13.99 12.03
N TYR A 18 -2.29 -14.46 12.91
CA TYR A 18 -2.11 -15.87 13.26
C TYR A 18 -2.53 -16.11 14.70
N PHE A 19 -2.99 -17.33 14.95
CA PHE A 19 -3.45 -17.82 16.25
C PHE A 19 -2.64 -19.05 16.62
N PHE A 20 -2.23 -19.11 17.88
CA PHE A 20 -1.70 -20.32 18.48
C PHE A 20 -2.72 -20.83 19.48
N SER A 21 -3.01 -22.14 19.39
CA SER A 21 -3.89 -22.84 20.30
C SER A 21 -3.20 -24.03 20.95
N ASP A 22 -3.62 -24.35 22.16
CA ASP A 22 -3.17 -25.54 22.90
C ASP A 22 -3.92 -26.81 22.48
N GLN A 23 -3.70 -27.91 23.21
CA GLN A 23 -4.30 -29.22 22.93
C GLN A 23 -5.82 -29.24 23.07
N SER A 24 -6.39 -28.39 23.93
CA SER A 24 -7.83 -28.25 24.12
C SER A 24 -8.48 -27.38 23.03
N GLY A 25 -7.69 -26.81 22.11
CA GLY A 25 -8.16 -25.87 21.09
C GLY A 25 -8.27 -24.42 21.60
N LYS A 26 -7.98 -24.16 22.88
CA LYS A 26 -8.01 -22.81 23.47
C LYS A 26 -6.94 -21.92 22.86
N ILE A 27 -7.33 -20.71 22.44
CA ILE A 27 -6.42 -19.71 21.88
C ILE A 27 -5.54 -19.16 23.00
N ILE A 28 -4.23 -19.38 22.89
CA ILE A 28 -3.23 -18.97 23.89
C ILE A 28 -2.46 -17.72 23.45
N TYR A 29 -2.35 -17.48 22.14
CA TYR A 29 -1.69 -16.29 21.60
C TYR A 29 -2.27 -15.87 20.23
N ILE A 30 -2.36 -14.57 20.00
CA ILE A 30 -2.73 -13.95 18.72
C ILE A 30 -1.65 -12.94 18.34
N GLY A 31 -1.19 -12.96 17.10
CA GLY A 31 -0.28 -11.95 16.58
C GLY A 31 -0.51 -11.60 15.13
N LYS A 32 -0.03 -10.45 14.69
CA LYS A 32 -0.03 -10.02 13.29
C LYS A 32 1.31 -10.24 12.60
N ALA A 33 1.28 -10.30 11.27
CA ALA A 33 2.46 -10.38 10.43
C ALA A 33 2.27 -9.61 9.12
N ALA A 34 3.36 -9.08 8.57
CA ALA A 34 3.41 -8.64 7.17
C ALA A 34 3.51 -9.82 6.20
N SER A 35 4.15 -10.92 6.63
CA SER A 35 4.17 -12.22 5.96
C SER A 35 3.91 -13.30 7.01
N LEU A 36 2.72 -13.94 6.95
CA LEU A 36 2.32 -14.97 7.90
C LEU A 36 3.32 -16.13 7.93
N LYS A 37 3.73 -16.62 6.76
CA LYS A 37 4.73 -17.69 6.65
C LYS A 37 6.06 -17.34 7.30
N GLU A 38 6.65 -16.20 6.96
CA GLU A 38 7.96 -15.80 7.50
C GLU A 38 7.90 -15.57 9.00
N ARG A 39 6.87 -14.87 9.47
CA ARG A 39 6.71 -14.55 10.89
C ARG A 39 6.51 -15.82 11.71
N VAL A 40 5.60 -16.70 11.30
CA VAL A 40 5.36 -17.93 12.06
C VAL A 40 6.58 -18.86 11.98
N SER A 41 7.24 -18.97 10.83
CA SER A 41 8.47 -19.75 10.68
C SER A 41 9.59 -19.29 11.61
N SER A 42 9.64 -17.99 11.93
CA SER A 42 10.69 -17.43 12.80
C SER A 42 10.67 -18.02 14.22
N TYR A 43 9.50 -18.39 14.74
CA TYR A 43 9.36 -19.00 16.08
C TYR A 43 9.91 -20.44 16.14
N PHE A 44 10.12 -21.12 15.00
CA PHE A 44 10.56 -22.51 14.97
C PHE A 44 12.02 -22.67 14.50
N ARG A 45 12.79 -21.57 14.46
CA ARG A 45 14.23 -21.59 14.14
C ARG A 45 15.03 -21.96 15.40
N LYS A 46 16.14 -22.69 15.22
CA LYS A 46 16.93 -23.32 16.31
C LYS A 46 17.65 -22.35 17.26
N ASN A 47 17.78 -21.06 16.93
CA ASN A 47 18.42 -20.07 17.79
C ASN A 47 17.34 -19.13 18.36
N LEU A 48 16.66 -19.57 19.41
CA LEU A 48 15.74 -18.74 20.19
C LEU A 48 16.56 -18.04 21.27
N ASN A 49 16.68 -16.72 21.19
CA ASN A 49 17.12 -15.92 22.32
C ASN A 49 15.89 -15.72 23.22
N TYR A 50 15.85 -16.43 24.35
CA TYR A 50 14.76 -16.50 25.35
C TYR A 50 14.35 -15.16 26.02
N GLU A 51 14.61 -14.02 25.39
CA GLU A 51 14.28 -12.69 25.88
C GLU A 51 12.79 -12.34 25.71
N ARG A 52 12.02 -13.10 24.90
CA ARG A 52 10.63 -12.76 24.59
C ARG A 52 9.62 -13.73 25.21
N PRO A 53 8.57 -13.23 25.91
CA PRO A 53 7.52 -14.07 26.54
C PRO A 53 6.83 -15.08 25.61
N ILE A 54 6.84 -14.83 24.30
CA ILE A 54 6.26 -15.72 23.30
C ILE A 54 7.03 -17.03 23.12
N GLU A 55 8.31 -17.07 23.49
CA GLU A 55 9.15 -18.25 23.28
C GLU A 55 8.78 -19.38 24.25
N PHE A 56 8.34 -19.03 25.47
CA PHE A 56 7.70 -19.95 26.43
C PHE A 56 6.37 -20.54 25.95
N VAL A 57 5.75 -19.94 24.91
CA VAL A 57 4.47 -20.40 24.36
C VAL A 57 4.68 -21.50 23.33
N ILE A 58 5.85 -21.56 22.70
CA ILE A 58 6.12 -22.43 21.53
C ILE A 58 5.87 -23.90 21.85
N GLU A 59 6.29 -24.35 23.03
CA GLU A 59 6.13 -25.75 23.47
C GLU A 59 4.65 -26.14 23.68
N LYS A 60 3.80 -25.16 24.01
CA LYS A 60 2.37 -25.35 24.28
C LYS A 60 1.52 -25.31 23.01
N ILE A 61 2.11 -24.97 21.86
CA ILE A 61 1.38 -24.88 20.58
C ILE A 61 1.07 -26.29 20.08
N LYS A 62 -0.22 -26.57 19.87
CA LYS A 62 -0.67 -27.78 19.16
C LYS A 62 -1.31 -27.48 17.81
N ASN A 63 -1.89 -26.29 17.65
CA ASN A 63 -2.51 -25.88 16.40
C ASN A 63 -2.16 -24.43 16.03
N ILE A 64 -2.09 -24.16 14.73
CA ILE A 64 -1.83 -22.85 14.15
C ILE A 64 -2.88 -22.56 13.10
N THR A 65 -3.65 -21.49 13.29
CA THR A 65 -4.61 -21.01 12.29
C THR A 65 -4.28 -19.57 11.91
N THR A 66 -4.75 -19.12 10.74
CA THR A 66 -4.47 -17.77 10.24
C THR A 66 -5.69 -17.15 9.57
N ILE A 67 -5.76 -15.82 9.62
CA ILE A 67 -6.68 -15.01 8.84
C ILE A 67 -5.83 -14.06 7.99
N SER A 68 -5.87 -14.26 6.67
CA SER A 68 -5.19 -13.38 5.72
C SER A 68 -5.91 -12.04 5.59
N THR A 69 -5.13 -10.98 5.39
CA THR A 69 -5.61 -9.62 5.13
C THR A 69 -4.91 -9.06 3.91
N ASN A 70 -5.43 -7.98 3.32
CA ASN A 70 -4.79 -7.40 2.14
C ASN A 70 -3.62 -6.49 2.50
N THR A 71 -3.60 -5.96 3.73
CA THR A 71 -2.59 -4.98 4.16
C THR A 71 -2.15 -5.22 5.60
N VAL A 72 -0.95 -4.76 5.95
CA VAL A 72 -0.44 -4.80 7.34
C VAL A 72 -1.32 -4.00 8.29
N ILE A 73 -1.94 -2.92 7.81
CA ILE A 73 -2.85 -2.06 8.60
C ILE A 73 -4.14 -2.81 8.92
N GLU A 74 -4.69 -3.55 7.95
CA GLU A 74 -5.84 -4.43 8.18
C GLU A 74 -5.49 -5.52 9.20
N ALA A 75 -4.33 -6.15 9.07
CA ALA A 75 -3.84 -7.13 10.05
C ALA A 75 -3.71 -6.52 11.46
N TYR A 76 -3.26 -5.26 11.55
CA TYR A 76 -3.13 -4.55 12.80
C TYR A 76 -4.47 -4.32 13.50
N PHE A 77 -5.47 -3.73 12.82
CA PHE A 77 -6.78 -3.52 13.42
C PHE A 77 -7.50 -4.83 13.73
N LEU A 78 -7.33 -5.85 12.88
CA LEU A 78 -7.90 -7.17 13.09
C LEU A 78 -7.31 -7.86 14.33
N GLU A 79 -5.99 -7.84 14.50
CA GLU A 79 -5.29 -8.39 15.67
C GLU A 79 -5.85 -7.79 16.96
N GLN A 80 -5.95 -6.46 17.06
CA GLN A 80 -6.44 -5.80 18.27
C GLN A 80 -7.90 -6.14 18.58
N LYS A 81 -8.75 -6.22 17.54
CA LYS A 81 -10.14 -6.68 17.68
C LYS A 81 -10.22 -8.11 18.23
N LEU A 82 -9.37 -9.01 17.73
CA LEU A 82 -9.33 -10.41 18.13
C LEU A 82 -8.74 -10.60 19.53
N ILE A 83 -7.66 -9.89 19.87
CA ILE A 83 -7.12 -9.89 21.24
C ILE A 83 -8.17 -9.39 22.21
N LYS A 84 -8.89 -8.31 21.88
CA LYS A 84 -9.98 -7.81 22.73
C LYS A 84 -11.09 -8.84 22.94
N LYS A 85 -11.44 -9.59 21.88
CA LYS A 85 -12.50 -10.61 21.90
C LYS A 85 -12.09 -11.87 22.68
N TYR A 86 -10.87 -12.37 22.48
CA TYR A 86 -10.44 -13.67 22.98
C TYR A 86 -9.56 -13.60 24.24
N GLN A 87 -9.02 -12.43 24.59
CA GLN A 87 -8.15 -12.19 25.74
C GLN A 87 -7.11 -13.32 25.99
N PRO A 88 -6.24 -13.64 25.02
CA PRO A 88 -5.34 -14.78 25.17
C PRO A 88 -4.31 -14.55 26.27
N LYS A 89 -4.05 -15.60 27.07
CA LYS A 89 -3.18 -15.56 28.27
C LYS A 89 -1.79 -14.96 27.99
N TYR A 90 -1.16 -15.26 26.85
CA TYR A 90 0.21 -14.79 26.59
C TYR A 90 0.28 -13.44 25.86
N ASN A 91 -0.86 -12.90 25.40
CA ASN A 91 -0.91 -11.51 24.92
C ASN A 91 -0.98 -10.48 26.06
N THR A 92 -1.30 -10.92 27.27
CA THR A 92 -1.37 -10.07 28.47
C THR A 92 -0.07 -10.10 29.28
N LEU A 93 0.64 -11.23 29.30
CA LEU A 93 1.86 -11.45 30.10
C LEU A 93 3.11 -10.69 29.62
N GLY A 94 3.24 -10.37 28.34
CA GLY A 94 4.46 -9.75 27.76
C GLY A 94 4.41 -8.24 27.58
N LYS A 95 3.72 -7.53 28.48
CA LYS A 95 3.55 -6.08 28.40
C LYS A 95 4.49 -5.38 29.37
N ASP A 96 5.78 -5.35 29.04
CA ASP A 96 6.72 -4.42 29.68
C ASP A 96 6.32 -2.99 29.30
N ASP A 97 5.93 -2.19 30.30
CA ASP A 97 5.90 -0.71 30.43
C ASP A 97 5.44 0.18 29.24
N LYS A 98 4.94 -0.37 28.15
CA LYS A 98 4.42 0.38 27.00
C LYS A 98 2.93 0.58 27.15
N SER A 99 2.56 1.75 27.66
CA SER A 99 1.18 2.22 27.79
C SER A 99 0.39 2.04 26.49
N PHE A 100 -0.78 1.41 26.58
CA PHE A 100 -1.70 1.29 25.44
C PHE A 100 -2.06 2.67 24.92
N CYS A 101 -2.20 2.75 23.60
CA CYS A 101 -2.73 3.93 22.95
C CYS A 101 -4.19 3.68 22.54
N TYR A 102 -4.94 4.76 22.43
CA TYR A 102 -6.32 4.75 22.01
C TYR A 102 -6.51 5.77 20.90
N LEU A 103 -7.35 5.45 19.92
CA LEU A 103 -7.77 6.39 18.90
C LEU A 103 -9.08 7.03 19.32
N ALA A 104 -9.06 8.31 19.65
CA ALA A 104 -10.23 9.07 20.08
C ALA A 104 -10.75 9.99 18.97
N ILE A 105 -12.07 10.16 18.91
CA ILE A 105 -12.76 11.10 18.04
C ILE A 105 -13.28 12.25 18.91
N THR A 106 -12.91 13.49 18.59
CA THR A 106 -13.34 14.68 19.36
C THR A 106 -14.83 15.00 19.18
N LYS A 107 -15.40 15.71 20.17
CA LYS A 107 -16.82 16.14 20.17
C LYS A 107 -17.11 17.42 19.38
N GLU A 108 -16.08 18.10 18.85
CA GLU A 108 -16.25 19.37 18.14
C GLU A 108 -17.03 19.25 16.82
N LYS A 109 -17.51 20.39 16.28
CA LYS A 109 -18.32 20.48 15.05
C LYS A 109 -17.67 19.73 13.87
N PHE A 110 -16.36 19.83 13.73
CA PHE A 110 -15.57 19.10 12.74
C PHE A 110 -14.63 18.14 13.46
N SER A 111 -15.16 16.98 13.86
CA SER A 111 -14.40 15.98 14.61
C SER A 111 -13.03 15.68 14.01
N ARG A 112 -12.01 15.55 14.86
CA ARG A 112 -10.65 15.12 14.52
C ARG A 112 -10.30 13.81 15.23
N PHE A 113 -9.18 13.21 14.83
CA PHE A 113 -8.65 12.00 15.43
C PHE A 113 -7.47 12.35 16.34
N GLU A 114 -7.50 11.83 17.57
CA GLU A 114 -6.41 11.99 18.53
C GLU A 114 -5.90 10.63 19.02
N ILE A 115 -4.59 10.51 19.18
CA ILE A 115 -3.98 9.31 19.75
C ILE A 115 -3.57 9.62 21.18
N ILE A 116 -4.15 8.89 22.12
CA ILE A 116 -4.08 9.18 23.56
C ILE A 116 -3.55 7.94 24.27
N ARG A 117 -2.67 8.12 25.25
CA ARG A 117 -2.18 7.00 26.08
C ARG A 117 -3.22 6.63 27.12
N GLN A 118 -3.16 5.40 27.63
CA GLN A 118 -4.07 4.92 28.65
C GLN A 118 -4.08 5.82 29.90
N THR A 119 -2.91 6.31 30.32
CA THR A 119 -2.72 7.22 31.46
C THR A 119 -3.52 8.51 31.32
N ASP A 120 -3.57 9.08 30.11
CA ASP A 120 -4.19 10.38 29.87
C ASP A 120 -5.68 10.24 29.49
N LEU A 121 -6.18 9.00 29.39
CA LEU A 121 -7.52 8.71 28.91
C LEU A 121 -8.58 9.03 29.98
N GLU A 122 -8.27 8.80 31.26
CA GLU A 122 -9.20 8.99 32.36
C GLU A 122 -9.58 10.47 32.50
N ASP A 123 -8.60 11.37 32.45
CA ASP A 123 -8.81 12.82 32.58
C ASP A 123 -9.56 13.43 31.39
N LYS A 124 -9.38 12.88 30.18
CA LYS A 124 -9.89 13.47 28.93
C LYS A 124 -11.09 12.76 28.34
N LYS A 125 -11.62 11.73 29.00
CA LYS A 125 -12.67 10.85 28.47
C LYS A 125 -13.92 11.63 28.02
N THR A 126 -14.28 12.67 28.77
CA THR A 126 -15.46 13.52 28.50
C THR A 126 -15.31 14.39 27.25
N SER A 127 -14.09 14.65 26.77
CA SER A 127 -13.80 15.44 25.57
C SER A 127 -14.01 14.66 24.26
N PHE A 128 -14.17 13.33 24.33
CA PHE A 128 -14.26 12.46 23.16
C PHE A 128 -15.65 11.89 22.94
N LYS A 129 -16.06 11.87 21.67
CA LYS A 129 -17.32 11.28 21.21
C LYS A 129 -17.25 9.76 21.22
N LYS A 130 -16.12 9.20 20.76
CA LYS A 130 -15.87 7.76 20.69
C LYS A 130 -14.38 7.49 20.85
N ILE A 131 -14.06 6.33 21.42
CA ILE A 131 -12.69 5.87 21.66
C ILE A 131 -12.56 4.43 21.12
N TYR A 132 -11.52 4.17 20.35
CA TYR A 132 -11.16 2.85 19.83
C TYR A 132 -9.82 2.40 20.40
N GLY A 133 -9.67 1.08 20.57
CA GLY A 133 -8.50 0.46 21.14
C GLY A 133 -8.85 -0.61 22.18
N PRO A 134 -7.87 -1.04 22.99
CA PRO A 134 -6.50 -0.52 23.06
C PRO A 134 -5.65 -0.87 21.82
N TYR A 135 -4.60 -0.09 21.57
CA TYR A 135 -3.63 -0.22 20.48
C TYR A 135 -2.22 -0.32 21.04
N SER A 136 -1.44 -1.30 20.55
CA SER A 136 -0.10 -1.59 21.06
C SER A 136 1.02 -0.67 20.54
N SER A 137 0.77 0.17 19.53
CA SER A 137 1.79 1.01 18.91
C SER A 137 1.20 2.32 18.39
N LYS A 138 1.61 3.43 19.01
CA LYS A 138 1.29 4.79 18.55
C LYS A 138 1.74 5.02 17.11
N LYS A 139 2.99 4.65 16.78
CA LYS A 139 3.58 4.84 15.44
C LYS A 139 2.76 4.15 14.35
N ASN A 140 2.31 2.91 14.59
CA ASN A 140 1.51 2.17 13.62
C ASN A 140 0.13 2.82 13.40
N LEU A 141 -0.46 3.35 14.47
CA LEU A 141 -1.72 4.06 14.41
C LEU A 141 -1.59 5.40 13.67
N GLU A 142 -0.52 6.16 13.90
CA GLU A 142 -0.20 7.39 13.15
C GLU A 142 -0.03 7.12 11.65
N LEU A 143 0.74 6.09 11.30
CA LEU A 143 0.94 5.68 9.92
C LEU A 143 -0.40 5.29 9.25
N ALA A 144 -1.22 4.50 9.94
CA ALA A 144 -2.54 4.13 9.46
C ALA A 144 -3.43 5.36 9.22
N LEU A 145 -3.45 6.32 10.16
CA LEU A 145 -4.20 7.56 10.01
C LEU A 145 -3.71 8.42 8.85
N LYS A 146 -2.39 8.53 8.62
CA LYS A 146 -1.84 9.26 7.46
C LYS A 146 -2.33 8.68 6.14
N ILE A 147 -2.36 7.36 6.01
CA ILE A 147 -2.86 6.67 4.81
C ILE A 147 -4.36 6.90 4.65
N LEU A 148 -5.12 6.78 5.74
CA LEU A 148 -6.56 6.98 5.74
C LEU A 148 -6.93 8.44 5.44
N GLN A 149 -6.14 9.42 5.89
CA GLN A 149 -6.33 10.84 5.58
C GLN A 149 -6.17 11.12 4.08
N LYS A 150 -5.24 10.44 3.39
CA LYS A 150 -5.07 10.52 1.94
C LYS A 150 -6.31 10.00 1.18
N ILE A 151 -7.08 9.07 1.76
CA ILE A 151 -8.29 8.50 1.15
C ILE A 151 -9.53 9.31 1.56
N PHE A 152 -9.65 9.64 2.84
CA PHE A 152 -10.76 10.36 3.44
C PHE A 152 -10.21 11.60 4.16
N PRO A 153 -10.03 12.73 3.43
CA PRO A 153 -9.47 13.95 3.99
C PRO A 153 -10.25 14.44 5.22
N TYR A 154 -9.54 14.86 6.26
CA TYR A 154 -10.11 15.45 7.47
C TYR A 154 -9.17 16.51 8.07
N HIS A 155 -9.70 17.35 8.93
CA HIS A 155 -8.94 18.39 9.62
C HIS A 155 -8.24 17.78 10.84
N ASN A 156 -6.90 17.76 10.82
CA ASN A 156 -6.08 17.10 11.86
C ASN A 156 -5.43 18.09 12.84
N ARG A 157 -5.87 19.35 12.82
CA ARG A 157 -5.28 20.45 13.59
C ARG A 157 -6.25 20.96 14.65
N LYS A 158 -5.73 21.63 15.69
CA LYS A 158 -6.56 22.25 16.73
C LYS A 158 -7.08 23.62 16.29
N GLU A 159 -6.33 24.29 15.42
CA GLU A 159 -6.65 25.62 14.93
C GLU A 159 -7.93 25.58 14.08
N LEU A 160 -8.89 26.45 14.40
CA LEU A 160 -10.16 26.61 13.68
C LEU A 160 -9.98 27.47 12.42
N SER A 161 -8.91 27.21 11.66
CA SER A 161 -8.54 27.98 10.47
C SER A 161 -7.66 27.18 9.52
N GLU A 162 -7.81 27.43 8.22
CA GLU A 162 -6.95 26.92 7.16
C GLU A 162 -5.91 27.95 6.69
N LYS A 163 -5.84 29.14 7.31
CA LYS A 163 -4.74 30.08 7.02
C LYS A 163 -3.40 29.37 7.27
N LYS A 164 -2.51 29.40 6.27
CA LYS A 164 -1.20 28.74 6.28
C LYS A 164 -1.25 27.23 6.59
N CYS A 165 -2.35 26.55 6.21
CA CYS A 165 -2.50 25.10 6.44
C CYS A 165 -1.90 24.28 5.30
N LEU A 166 -0.77 23.62 5.55
CA LEU A 166 -0.15 22.72 4.56
C LEU A 166 -1.12 21.61 4.14
N ASP A 167 -1.74 20.92 5.10
CA ASP A 167 -2.69 19.82 4.84
C ASP A 167 -3.83 20.25 3.92
N PHE A 168 -4.32 21.49 4.07
CA PHE A 168 -5.33 22.04 3.18
C PHE A 168 -4.77 22.30 1.77
N GLN A 169 -3.58 22.90 1.67
CA GLN A 169 -2.92 23.17 0.39
C GLN A 169 -2.62 21.90 -0.42
N ILE A 170 -2.23 20.81 0.26
CA ILE A 170 -1.92 19.53 -0.39
C ILE A 170 -3.12 18.57 -0.48
N GLY A 171 -4.31 18.99 -0.01
CA GLY A 171 -5.57 18.25 -0.14
C GLY A 171 -5.80 17.11 0.87
N LEU A 172 -5.06 17.09 1.99
CA LEU A 172 -5.29 16.19 3.13
C LEU A 172 -6.35 16.71 4.10
N CYS A 173 -6.60 18.03 4.10
CA CYS A 173 -7.72 18.66 4.78
C CYS A 173 -8.72 19.19 3.75
N PRO A 174 -10.03 18.92 3.89
CA PRO A 174 -11.06 19.39 2.95
C PRO A 174 -11.49 20.85 3.17
N GLY A 175 -10.90 21.55 4.14
CA GLY A 175 -11.16 22.97 4.43
C GLY A 175 -12.52 23.28 5.06
N PRO A 176 -12.88 22.65 6.20
CA PRO A 176 -14.15 22.90 6.88
C PRO A 176 -14.33 24.32 7.42
N TYR A 177 -13.26 24.99 7.90
CA TYR A 177 -13.30 26.38 8.40
C TYR A 177 -13.12 27.42 7.28
N ALA A 178 -12.71 26.99 6.08
CA ALA A 178 -12.62 27.79 4.86
C ALA A 178 -13.90 27.71 4.00
N GLY A 179 -14.94 27.05 4.51
CA GLY A 179 -16.23 26.86 3.82
C GLY A 179 -16.16 25.97 2.58
N LYS A 180 -15.07 25.21 2.38
CA LYS A 180 -14.88 24.36 1.18
C LYS A 180 -15.59 23.01 1.27
N ILE A 181 -16.03 22.61 2.47
CA ILE A 181 -16.83 21.41 2.70
C ILE A 181 -17.91 21.70 3.74
N ASN A 182 -19.12 21.16 3.54
CA ASN A 182 -20.18 21.26 4.53
C ASN A 182 -20.00 20.20 5.64
N ALA A 183 -20.61 20.43 6.81
CA ALA A 183 -20.49 19.55 7.97
C ALA A 183 -20.98 18.11 7.69
N ARG A 184 -22.02 17.93 6.86
CA ARG A 184 -22.57 16.61 6.54
C ARG A 184 -21.59 15.77 5.73
N ASP A 185 -20.93 16.36 4.73
CA ASP A 185 -19.94 15.69 3.90
C ASP A 185 -18.63 15.47 4.66
N TYR A 186 -18.21 16.42 5.50
CA TYR A 186 -17.08 16.22 6.41
C TYR A 186 -17.31 15.03 7.36
N GLN A 187 -18.48 14.95 7.99
CA GLN A 187 -18.81 13.86 8.91
C GLN A 187 -18.86 12.50 8.20
N ARG A 188 -19.14 12.46 6.89
CA ARG A 188 -19.05 11.22 6.09
C ARG A 188 -17.60 10.73 5.95
N ASN A 189 -16.62 11.62 5.81
CA ASN A 189 -15.20 11.24 5.81
C ASN A 189 -14.81 10.63 7.15
N ILE A 190 -15.16 11.30 8.27
CA ILE A 190 -14.92 10.79 9.63
C ILE A 190 -15.56 9.42 9.84
N LYS A 191 -16.82 9.24 9.42
CA LYS A 191 -17.53 7.96 9.53
C LYS A 191 -16.89 6.85 8.68
N SER A 192 -16.28 7.20 7.54
CA SER A 192 -15.59 6.23 6.69
C SER A 192 -14.32 5.70 7.35
N ILE A 193 -13.54 6.59 7.97
CA ILE A 193 -12.38 6.21 8.79
C ILE A 193 -12.82 5.36 9.99
N GLU A 194 -13.89 5.77 10.69
CA GLU A 194 -14.48 4.99 11.80
C GLU A 194 -14.84 3.56 11.36
N LEU A 195 -15.54 3.39 10.22
CA LEU A 195 -15.91 2.07 9.70
C LEU A 195 -14.67 1.22 9.37
N PHE A 196 -13.62 1.84 8.83
CA PHE A 196 -12.38 1.14 8.53
C PHE A 196 -11.68 0.64 9.80
N VAL A 197 -11.54 1.51 10.81
CA VAL A 197 -10.93 1.18 12.11
C VAL A 197 -11.70 0.06 12.83
N GLN A 198 -13.02 -0.02 12.64
CA GLN A 198 -13.86 -1.12 13.17
C GLN A 198 -13.73 -2.45 12.39
N GLY A 199 -12.93 -2.47 11.31
CA GLY A 199 -12.79 -3.62 10.41
C GLY A 199 -13.98 -3.82 9.46
N LYS A 200 -14.83 -2.81 9.26
CA LYS A 200 -16.03 -2.87 8.39
C LYS A 200 -15.71 -2.40 6.96
N LYS A 201 -14.53 -2.77 6.43
CA LYS A 201 -14.06 -2.38 5.09
C LYS A 201 -15.03 -2.78 3.97
N MET A 202 -15.53 -4.02 3.98
CA MET A 202 -16.44 -4.49 2.94
C MET A 202 -17.75 -3.69 2.90
N LYS A 203 -18.31 -3.40 4.09
CA LYS A 203 -19.48 -2.52 4.19
C LYS A 203 -19.18 -1.13 3.64
N LEU A 204 -18.02 -0.55 4.00
CA LEU A 204 -17.59 0.75 3.48
C LEU A 204 -17.47 0.75 1.95
N ILE A 205 -16.88 -0.29 1.36
CA ILE A 205 -16.79 -0.47 -0.10
C ILE A 205 -18.17 -0.47 -0.74
N THR A 206 -19.10 -1.28 -0.22
CA THR A 206 -20.47 -1.37 -0.74
C THR A 206 -21.21 -0.04 -0.62
N ASP A 207 -21.07 0.66 0.51
CA ASP A 207 -21.70 1.96 0.74
C ASP A 207 -21.15 3.04 -0.21
N LEU A 208 -19.84 3.07 -0.45
CA LEU A 208 -19.21 4.00 -1.40
C LEU A 208 -19.64 3.70 -2.84
N GLU A 209 -19.70 2.43 -3.23
CA GLU A 209 -20.10 2.03 -4.59
C GLU A 209 -21.56 2.40 -4.87
N LYS A 210 -22.47 2.14 -3.92
CA LYS A 210 -23.88 2.54 -4.03
C LYS A 210 -24.02 4.05 -4.21
N LYS A 211 -23.32 4.85 -3.38
CA LYS A 211 -23.35 6.32 -3.48
C LYS A 211 -22.74 6.83 -4.78
N MET A 212 -21.64 6.24 -5.23
CA MET A 212 -21.00 6.59 -6.49
C MET A 212 -21.97 6.38 -7.67
N LYS A 213 -22.63 5.21 -7.73
CA LYS A 213 -23.65 4.92 -8.75
C LYS A 213 -24.83 5.87 -8.66
N PHE A 214 -25.28 6.21 -7.46
CA PHE A 214 -26.35 7.19 -7.24
C PHE A 214 -26.00 8.58 -7.79
N PHE A 215 -24.84 9.15 -7.44
CA PHE A 215 -24.42 10.45 -7.96
C PHE A 215 -24.16 10.43 -9.47
N ALA A 216 -23.67 9.32 -10.01
CA ALA A 216 -23.52 9.14 -11.46
C ALA A 216 -24.88 9.17 -12.18
N LYS A 217 -25.92 8.52 -11.64
CA LYS A 217 -27.30 8.58 -12.16
C LYS A 217 -27.88 9.99 -12.11
N GLN A 218 -27.60 10.73 -11.05
CA GLN A 218 -28.00 12.14 -10.91
C GLN A 218 -27.16 13.12 -11.75
N LYS A 219 -26.27 12.64 -12.62
CA LYS A 219 -25.32 13.45 -13.41
C LYS A 219 -24.40 14.34 -12.56
N ASN A 220 -24.24 14.05 -11.27
CA ASN A 220 -23.27 14.72 -10.38
C ASN A 220 -21.89 14.04 -10.47
N PHE A 221 -21.19 14.30 -11.58
CA PHE A 221 -19.96 13.60 -11.93
C PHE A 221 -18.76 13.93 -11.02
N GLU A 222 -18.73 15.11 -10.40
CA GLU A 222 -17.67 15.50 -9.47
C GLU A 222 -17.69 14.63 -8.21
N LYS A 223 -18.84 14.55 -7.53
CA LYS A 223 -19.01 13.70 -6.34
C LYS A 223 -18.82 12.23 -6.68
N ALA A 224 -19.30 11.78 -7.84
CA ALA A 224 -19.07 10.41 -8.31
C ALA A 224 -17.57 10.12 -8.54
N THR A 225 -16.83 11.08 -9.09
CA THR A 225 -15.38 10.95 -9.33
C THR A 225 -14.61 10.84 -8.01
N ILE A 226 -14.93 11.67 -7.01
CA ILE A 226 -14.31 11.59 -5.68
C ILE A 226 -14.54 10.21 -5.06
N LEU A 227 -15.80 9.74 -5.04
CA LEU A 227 -16.14 8.43 -4.47
C LEU A 227 -15.47 7.28 -5.22
N ARG A 228 -15.36 7.36 -6.55
CA ARG A 228 -14.63 6.37 -7.35
C ARG A 228 -13.16 6.32 -6.98
N ASP A 229 -12.52 7.48 -6.81
CA ASP A 229 -11.10 7.55 -6.48
C ASP A 229 -10.84 7.04 -5.06
N GLN A 230 -11.75 7.30 -4.12
CA GLN A 230 -11.73 6.72 -2.77
C GLN A 230 -11.91 5.20 -2.80
N LEU A 231 -12.89 4.71 -3.56
CA LEU A 231 -13.16 3.29 -3.73
C LEU A 231 -11.94 2.55 -4.33
N PHE A 232 -11.31 3.17 -5.34
CA PHE A 232 -10.08 2.66 -5.92
C PHE A 232 -8.96 2.60 -4.87
N ALA A 233 -8.70 3.70 -4.17
CA ALA A 233 -7.66 3.75 -3.14
C ALA A 233 -7.89 2.72 -2.01
N LEU A 234 -9.14 2.50 -1.61
CA LEU A 234 -9.51 1.52 -0.58
C LEU A 234 -9.33 0.06 -1.04
N ARG A 235 -9.59 -0.23 -2.33
CA ARG A 235 -9.32 -1.54 -2.93
C ARG A 235 -7.82 -1.80 -3.12
N HIS A 236 -7.07 -0.75 -3.44
CA HIS A 236 -5.63 -0.77 -3.68
C HIS A 236 -4.80 -0.29 -2.48
N LEU A 237 -5.32 -0.47 -1.27
CA LEU A 237 -4.68 0.06 -0.05
C LEU A 237 -3.29 -0.57 0.18
N GLN A 238 -3.07 -1.80 -0.26
CA GLN A 238 -1.76 -2.47 -0.19
C GLN A 238 -0.70 -1.69 -0.97
N ASP A 239 -1.03 -1.26 -2.18
CA ASP A 239 -0.15 -0.51 -3.08
C ASP A 239 0.15 0.88 -2.49
N ILE A 240 -0.81 1.50 -1.80
CA ILE A 240 -0.66 2.81 -1.14
C ILE A 240 0.17 2.73 0.14
N ALA A 241 -0.06 1.70 0.97
CA ALA A 241 0.65 1.52 2.24
C ALA A 241 2.15 1.28 2.01
N PHE A 242 2.50 0.61 0.90
CA PHE A 242 3.88 0.43 0.49
C PHE A 242 4.56 1.75 0.13
N ILE A 243 3.84 2.68 -0.51
CA ILE A 243 4.32 4.03 -0.85
C ILE A 243 4.52 4.90 0.39
N SER A 244 3.63 4.82 1.38
CA SER A 244 3.77 5.58 2.63
C SER A 244 4.88 5.07 3.55
N ASN A 245 5.21 3.77 3.50
CA ASN A 245 6.35 3.22 4.25
C ASN A 245 7.70 3.65 3.65
N GLN A 246 7.75 3.97 2.35
CA GLN A 246 8.96 4.54 1.74
C GLN A 246 9.24 5.98 2.18
N GLU A 247 8.27 6.69 2.78
CA GLU A 247 8.50 8.02 3.36
C GLU A 247 9.10 7.96 4.78
N SER A 248 9.24 6.77 5.39
CA SER A 248 9.69 6.64 6.79
C SER A 248 10.74 5.57 7.09
N ASP A 249 11.12 4.74 6.12
CA ASP A 249 12.09 3.67 6.35
C ASP A 249 13.47 4.02 5.74
N SER A 250 14.27 4.75 6.51
CA SER A 250 15.73 4.68 6.39
C SER A 250 16.17 3.31 6.90
N ILE A 251 16.34 2.34 6.00
CA ILE A 251 16.87 1.02 6.36
C ILE A 251 18.24 0.86 5.70
N ASN A 252 19.24 0.69 6.56
CA ASN A 252 20.63 0.37 6.25
C ASN A 252 20.72 -0.76 5.21
N PHE A 253 21.42 -0.48 4.11
CA PHE A 253 21.97 -1.51 3.25
C PHE A 253 23.36 -1.86 3.75
N GLU A 254 23.47 -2.99 4.43
CA GLU A 254 24.74 -3.69 4.50
C GLU A 254 25.19 -4.07 3.07
N ASN A 255 26.33 -3.50 2.69
CA ASN A 255 27.32 -3.98 1.74
C ASN A 255 26.80 -4.60 0.43
N ILE A 256 26.58 -3.74 -0.57
CA ILE A 256 26.92 -4.09 -1.96
C ILE A 256 28.26 -3.42 -2.27
N LYS A 257 29.36 -4.07 -1.88
CA LYS A 257 30.65 -3.82 -2.52
C LYS A 257 30.61 -4.46 -3.91
N SER A 258 30.22 -3.69 -4.90
CA SER A 258 30.52 -3.96 -6.31
C SER A 258 31.20 -2.71 -6.84
N LYS A 259 32.51 -2.79 -7.05
CA LYS A 259 33.33 -1.76 -7.68
C LYS A 259 32.68 -1.31 -9.00
N ASN A 260 32.48 0.00 -9.14
CA ASN A 260 32.44 0.78 -10.39
C ASN A 260 31.45 0.41 -11.51
N SER A 261 30.15 0.32 -11.22
CA SER A 261 29.12 0.64 -12.22
C SER A 261 27.86 1.18 -11.54
N ILE A 262 27.34 2.30 -12.03
CA ILE A 262 26.08 2.88 -11.59
C ILE A 262 24.97 1.94 -12.05
N PHE A 263 24.50 1.08 -11.15
CA PHE A 263 23.42 0.16 -11.44
C PHE A 263 22.10 0.95 -11.63
N ARG A 264 21.55 0.90 -12.84
CA ARG A 264 20.33 1.58 -13.27
C ARG A 264 19.25 0.56 -13.64
N ILE A 265 18.06 0.75 -13.08
CA ILE A 265 16.89 -0.08 -13.39
C ILE A 265 15.79 0.80 -13.99
N GLU A 266 15.18 0.34 -15.07
CA GLU A 266 13.99 0.97 -15.63
C GLU A 266 12.75 0.08 -15.50
N GLY A 267 11.65 0.67 -15.03
CA GLY A 267 10.36 0.02 -14.88
C GLY A 267 9.34 0.55 -15.88
N TYR A 268 8.54 -0.34 -16.47
CA TYR A 268 7.60 -0.02 -17.55
C TYR A 268 6.21 -0.57 -17.29
N ASP A 269 5.18 0.26 -17.49
CA ASP A 269 3.76 -0.11 -17.39
C ASP A 269 2.93 0.62 -18.47
N ILE A 270 1.85 -0.02 -18.93
CA ILE A 270 0.85 0.58 -19.84
C ILE A 270 -0.48 0.73 -19.11
N SER A 271 -1.05 1.93 -19.20
CA SER A 271 -2.39 2.25 -18.73
C SER A 271 -3.30 2.59 -19.92
N ASN A 272 -4.42 1.89 -20.08
CA ASN A 272 -5.48 2.26 -21.01
C ASN A 272 -6.26 3.48 -20.51
N LEU A 273 -6.42 4.51 -21.35
CA LEU A 273 -7.20 5.71 -21.04
C LEU A 273 -8.56 5.70 -21.75
N ALA A 274 -9.59 5.21 -21.04
CA ALA A 274 -11.00 5.35 -21.41
C ALA A 274 -11.32 5.06 -22.90
N GLY A 275 -10.65 4.06 -23.48
CA GLY A 275 -10.92 3.55 -24.84
C GLY A 275 -10.45 4.42 -26.01
N LYS A 276 -9.70 5.52 -25.78
CA LYS A 276 -9.21 6.37 -26.88
C LYS A 276 -7.71 6.29 -27.13
N TYR A 277 -6.87 6.16 -26.10
CA TYR A 277 -5.40 6.16 -26.23
C TYR A 277 -4.72 5.39 -25.08
N PHE A 278 -3.53 4.83 -25.33
CA PHE A 278 -2.69 4.22 -24.29
C PHE A 278 -1.66 5.21 -23.75
N VAL A 279 -1.32 5.08 -22.47
CA VAL A 279 -0.26 5.85 -21.84
C VAL A 279 0.72 4.92 -21.16
N GLY A 280 1.94 4.91 -21.66
CA GLY A 280 3.05 4.22 -21.04
C GLY A 280 3.75 5.07 -20.00
N GLY A 281 4.05 4.47 -18.85
CA GLY A 281 4.89 5.04 -17.82
C GLY A 281 6.24 4.32 -17.79
N MET A 282 7.32 5.10 -17.85
CA MET A 282 8.68 4.65 -17.58
C MET A 282 9.20 5.33 -16.33
N VAL A 283 9.68 4.53 -15.39
CA VAL A 283 10.30 4.98 -14.14
C VAL A 283 11.75 4.51 -14.09
N VAL A 284 12.57 5.23 -13.34
CA VAL A 284 14.02 5.02 -13.28
C VAL A 284 14.42 4.90 -11.82
N PHE A 285 15.21 3.90 -11.51
CA PHE A 285 15.90 3.77 -10.22
C PHE A 285 17.39 3.74 -10.49
N ASP A 286 18.14 4.62 -9.81
CA ASP A 286 19.60 4.67 -9.92
C ASP A 286 20.20 4.32 -8.56
N ASN A 287 21.39 3.72 -8.57
CA ASN A 287 22.18 3.53 -7.37
C ASN A 287 22.74 4.89 -6.90
N LYS A 288 22.37 5.30 -5.69
CA LYS A 288 22.96 6.44 -4.98
C LYS A 288 23.58 5.93 -3.70
N ASN A 289 24.89 6.09 -3.55
CA ASN A 289 25.60 5.72 -2.32
C ASN A 289 25.37 4.27 -1.85
N GLY A 290 25.15 3.33 -2.79
CA GLY A 290 24.90 1.92 -2.48
C GLY A 290 23.42 1.56 -2.29
N THR A 291 22.50 2.52 -2.36
CA THR A 291 21.05 2.30 -2.27
C THR A 291 20.36 2.57 -3.61
N MET A 292 19.43 1.69 -3.99
CA MET A 292 18.63 1.88 -5.20
C MET A 292 17.44 2.79 -4.90
N GLU A 293 17.40 3.97 -5.52
CA GLU A 293 16.40 4.99 -5.25
C GLU A 293 15.70 5.48 -6.53
N PRO A 294 14.40 5.85 -6.46
CA PRO A 294 13.70 6.37 -7.62
C PRO A 294 14.23 7.73 -8.08
N ASN A 295 14.73 7.81 -9.31
CA ASN A 295 15.15 9.05 -9.95
C ASN A 295 14.00 9.69 -10.74
N LYS A 296 13.10 10.38 -10.02
CA LYS A 296 11.89 11.01 -10.58
C LYS A 296 12.16 11.99 -11.73
N LYS A 297 13.34 12.64 -11.79
CA LYS A 297 13.73 13.56 -12.87
C LYS A 297 13.84 12.84 -14.22
N GLN A 298 14.12 11.54 -14.20
CA GLN A 298 14.31 10.73 -15.39
C GLN A 298 13.07 9.93 -15.79
N TYR A 299 11.95 10.09 -15.09
CA TYR A 299 10.70 9.44 -15.48
C TYR A 299 10.19 9.99 -16.81
N ARG A 300 9.54 9.13 -17.59
CA ARG A 300 9.04 9.49 -18.93
C ARG A 300 7.66 8.91 -19.18
N LYS A 301 6.80 9.70 -19.82
CA LYS A 301 5.46 9.25 -20.23
C LYS A 301 5.39 9.18 -21.74
N PHE A 302 4.86 8.08 -22.23
CA PHE A 302 4.68 7.84 -23.66
C PHE A 302 3.20 7.85 -23.96
N LYS A 303 2.71 8.94 -24.58
CA LYS A 303 1.34 8.97 -25.12
C LYS A 303 1.33 8.22 -26.44
N ILE A 304 0.52 7.18 -26.53
CA ILE A 304 0.38 6.33 -27.71
C ILE A 304 -0.96 6.67 -28.35
N LYS A 305 -0.91 7.52 -29.36
CA LYS A 305 -2.07 7.97 -30.14
C LYS A 305 -2.09 7.27 -31.48
N ASP A 306 -2.38 5.98 -31.49
CA ASP A 306 -2.42 5.19 -32.72
C ASP A 306 -3.74 4.40 -32.71
N LYS A 307 -4.66 4.75 -33.61
CA LYS A 307 -6.00 4.12 -33.69
C LYS A 307 -5.94 2.65 -34.09
N LYS A 308 -4.80 2.19 -34.61
CA LYS A 308 -4.57 0.78 -34.98
C LYS A 308 -4.16 -0.09 -33.79
N ILE A 309 -3.70 0.52 -32.70
CA ILE A 309 -3.26 -0.20 -31.50
C ILE A 309 -4.50 -0.48 -30.64
N ASN A 310 -4.88 -1.75 -30.61
CA ASN A 310 -6.11 -2.19 -29.94
C ASN A 310 -5.83 -2.99 -28.67
N ASN A 311 -4.57 -3.35 -28.41
CA ASN A 311 -4.17 -4.19 -27.28
C ASN A 311 -2.93 -3.62 -26.55
N ASP A 312 -2.79 -4.04 -25.28
CA ASP A 312 -1.71 -3.58 -24.39
C ASP A 312 -0.32 -4.01 -24.90
N LEU A 313 -0.20 -5.17 -25.55
CA LEU A 313 1.08 -5.71 -26.01
C LEU A 313 1.72 -4.84 -27.09
N GLU A 314 0.92 -4.39 -28.07
CA GLU A 314 1.34 -3.46 -29.12
C GLU A 314 1.67 -2.07 -28.55
N ALA A 315 0.93 -1.63 -27.54
CA ALA A 315 1.23 -0.39 -26.83
C ALA A 315 2.59 -0.45 -26.13
N VAL A 316 2.90 -1.55 -25.43
CA VAL A 316 4.24 -1.77 -24.84
C VAL A 316 5.31 -1.75 -25.95
N LYS A 317 5.11 -2.48 -27.05
CA LYS A 317 6.04 -2.50 -28.19
C LYS A 317 6.33 -1.09 -28.71
N LYS A 318 5.29 -0.30 -28.95
CA LYS A 318 5.42 1.09 -29.45
C LYS A 318 6.16 1.99 -28.46
N MET A 319 5.89 1.83 -27.15
CA MET A 319 6.61 2.55 -26.09
C MET A 319 8.10 2.21 -26.11
N LEU A 320 8.45 0.92 -26.13
CA LEU A 320 9.83 0.47 -26.13
C LEU A 320 10.58 0.90 -27.39
N CYS A 321 9.97 0.78 -28.58
CA CYS A 321 10.54 1.30 -29.81
C CYS A 321 10.83 2.80 -29.73
N ARG A 322 9.94 3.59 -29.10
CA ARG A 322 10.20 5.02 -28.89
C ARG A 322 11.34 5.24 -27.90
N ARG A 323 11.37 4.50 -26.78
CA ARG A 323 12.44 4.59 -25.78
C ARG A 323 13.82 4.26 -26.35
N LEU A 324 13.93 3.21 -27.17
CA LEU A 324 15.19 2.73 -27.74
C LEU A 324 15.70 3.59 -28.91
N LYS A 325 14.83 4.43 -29.50
CA LYS A 325 15.23 5.43 -30.51
C LYS A 325 15.77 6.74 -29.91
N ASN A 326 15.69 6.93 -28.59
CA ASN A 326 16.23 8.12 -27.94
C ASN A 326 17.65 7.83 -27.43
N ASP A 327 18.48 8.86 -27.37
CA ASP A 327 19.87 8.79 -26.90
C ASP A 327 19.98 8.76 -25.36
N TRP A 328 18.93 8.33 -24.65
CA TRP A 328 18.97 8.25 -23.19
C TRP A 328 19.77 7.03 -22.74
N PRO A 329 20.57 7.15 -21.66
CA PRO A 329 21.38 6.06 -21.13
C PRO A 329 20.55 4.77 -20.99
N LEU A 330 21.05 3.67 -21.53
CA LEU A 330 20.41 2.37 -21.35
C LEU A 330 20.49 1.97 -19.87
N PRO A 331 19.45 1.31 -19.33
CA PRO A 331 19.54 0.74 -18.00
C PRO A 331 20.44 -0.50 -17.99
N ASP A 332 20.77 -1.00 -16.81
CA ASP A 332 21.39 -2.31 -16.64
C ASP A 332 20.35 -3.42 -16.49
N LEU A 333 19.08 -3.06 -16.24
CA LEU A 333 17.96 -4.00 -16.11
C LEU A 333 16.64 -3.34 -16.52
N MET A 334 15.86 -4.02 -17.38
CA MET A 334 14.47 -3.65 -17.67
C MET A 334 13.48 -4.51 -16.87
N ILE A 335 12.49 -3.86 -16.27
CA ILE A 335 11.36 -4.51 -15.59
C ILE A 335 10.07 -4.10 -16.30
N ILE A 336 9.33 -5.09 -16.81
CA ILE A 336 8.07 -4.88 -17.55
C ILE A 336 6.91 -5.41 -16.70
N ASP A 337 5.88 -4.58 -16.45
CA ASP A 337 4.62 -5.06 -15.88
C ASP A 337 3.82 -5.81 -16.96
N GLY A 338 3.82 -7.14 -16.88
CA GLY A 338 3.29 -8.02 -17.91
C GLY A 338 3.86 -9.44 -17.80
N GLY A 339 3.11 -10.44 -18.26
CA GLY A 339 3.54 -11.84 -18.23
C GLY A 339 4.43 -12.28 -19.39
N LYS A 340 4.56 -13.59 -19.58
CA LYS A 340 5.45 -14.23 -20.57
C LYS A 340 5.38 -13.64 -21.98
N ILE A 341 4.18 -13.33 -22.47
CA ILE A 341 3.99 -12.72 -23.79
C ILE A 341 4.68 -11.35 -23.93
N HIS A 342 4.74 -10.58 -22.83
CA HIS A 342 5.41 -9.28 -22.79
C HIS A 342 6.93 -9.45 -22.77
N LEU A 343 7.45 -10.48 -22.08
CA LEU A 343 8.87 -10.83 -22.13
C LEU A 343 9.31 -11.13 -23.56
N GLU A 344 8.59 -12.02 -24.26
CA GLU A 344 8.95 -12.44 -25.62
C GLU A 344 8.89 -11.27 -26.62
N MET A 345 7.88 -10.41 -26.52
CA MET A 345 7.78 -9.20 -27.34
C MET A 345 8.91 -8.20 -27.03
N THR A 346 9.26 -8.01 -25.75
CA THR A 346 10.36 -7.11 -25.33
C THR A 346 11.70 -7.63 -25.84
N LYS A 347 11.94 -8.94 -25.71
CA LYS A 347 13.12 -9.63 -26.26
C LYS A 347 13.26 -9.39 -27.76
N LYS A 348 12.20 -9.66 -28.54
CA LYS A 348 12.19 -9.41 -30.00
C LYS A 348 12.48 -7.94 -30.33
N THR A 349 11.93 -7.01 -29.55
CA THR A 349 12.15 -5.58 -29.74
C THR A 349 13.61 -5.21 -29.48
N LEU A 350 14.22 -5.67 -28.39
CA LEU A 350 15.63 -5.39 -28.08
C LEU A 350 16.59 -5.97 -29.13
N ILE A 351 16.33 -7.20 -29.60
CA ILE A 351 17.10 -7.83 -30.69
C ILE A 351 17.07 -6.97 -31.97
N ASN A 352 15.90 -6.47 -32.36
CA ASN A 352 15.76 -5.62 -33.55
C ASN A 352 16.54 -4.30 -33.43
N PHE A 353 16.68 -3.78 -32.21
CA PHE A 353 17.49 -2.60 -31.93
C PHE A 353 18.96 -2.93 -31.64
N LYS A 354 19.37 -4.21 -31.75
CA LYS A 354 20.72 -4.71 -31.45
C LYS A 354 21.18 -4.35 -30.02
N VAL A 355 20.24 -4.29 -29.07
CA VAL A 355 20.52 -4.00 -27.65
C VAL A 355 20.52 -5.29 -26.86
N ASN A 356 21.62 -5.58 -26.17
CA ASN A 356 21.73 -6.71 -25.24
C ASN A 356 21.49 -6.23 -23.81
N LEU A 357 20.35 -6.63 -23.22
CA LEU A 357 19.92 -6.13 -21.93
C LEU A 357 19.09 -7.18 -21.18
N PRO A 358 19.34 -7.41 -19.87
CA PRO A 358 18.52 -8.33 -19.10
C PRO A 358 17.13 -7.76 -18.84
N ILE A 359 16.14 -8.65 -18.83
CA ILE A 359 14.72 -8.31 -18.73
C ILE A 359 14.07 -9.16 -17.65
N ILE A 360 13.22 -8.55 -16.84
CA ILE A 360 12.28 -9.23 -15.94
C ILE A 360 10.87 -8.78 -16.31
N ALA A 361 10.02 -9.70 -16.73
CA ALA A 361 8.59 -9.47 -16.89
C ALA A 361 7.84 -10.02 -15.67
N VAL A 362 6.95 -9.20 -15.12
CA VAL A 362 6.23 -9.51 -13.88
C VAL A 362 4.74 -9.67 -14.18
N ALA A 363 4.20 -10.89 -14.06
CA ALA A 363 2.76 -11.10 -14.17
C ALA A 363 2.05 -11.00 -12.81
N LYS A 364 0.79 -10.56 -12.85
CA LYS A 364 -0.17 -10.80 -11.76
C LYS A 364 -0.55 -12.27 -11.82
N GLY A 365 0.00 -13.09 -10.92
CA GLY A 365 -0.38 -14.51 -10.84
C GLY A 365 -1.89 -14.68 -10.59
N PRO A 366 -2.48 -15.83 -10.96
CA PRO A 366 -3.93 -16.09 -10.94
C PRO A 366 -4.59 -15.83 -9.57
N ASN A 367 -3.83 -15.96 -8.47
CA ASN A 367 -4.31 -15.71 -7.10
C ASN A 367 -3.89 -14.36 -6.51
N ARG A 368 -3.32 -13.41 -7.29
CA ARG A 368 -2.79 -12.10 -6.84
C ARG A 368 -1.78 -12.14 -5.66
N LYS A 369 -1.25 -13.32 -5.30
CA LYS A 369 -0.42 -13.57 -4.09
C LYS A 369 1.06 -13.87 -4.37
N LYS A 370 1.44 -14.15 -5.63
CA LYS A 370 2.82 -14.43 -6.04
C LYS A 370 3.16 -13.58 -7.27
N LEU A 371 4.38 -13.03 -7.28
CA LEU A 371 4.97 -12.43 -8.48
C LEU A 371 5.48 -13.58 -9.35
N ASP A 372 4.83 -13.80 -10.48
CA ASP A 372 5.37 -14.72 -11.47
C ASP A 372 6.38 -13.93 -12.30
N LEU A 373 7.65 -14.26 -12.10
CA LEU A 373 8.79 -13.61 -12.74
C LEU A 373 9.22 -14.42 -13.94
N TYR A 374 9.20 -13.81 -15.11
CA TYR A 374 9.76 -14.35 -16.33
C TYR A 374 11.01 -13.54 -16.67
N THR A 375 12.11 -14.19 -16.99
CA THR A 375 13.42 -13.52 -17.08
C THR A 375 14.14 -13.87 -18.38
N PHE A 376 14.93 -12.92 -18.90
CA PHE A 376 15.79 -13.11 -20.06
C PHE A 376 17.15 -12.42 -19.84
N GLY A 377 18.24 -13.05 -20.29
CA GLY A 377 19.59 -12.55 -20.09
C GLY A 377 20.16 -12.83 -18.69
N LYS A 378 21.39 -12.38 -18.45
CA LYS A 378 22.09 -12.55 -17.16
C LYS A 378 21.54 -11.56 -16.14
N ILE A 379 20.60 -12.02 -15.31
CA ILE A 379 19.95 -11.15 -14.32
C ILE A 379 20.95 -10.80 -13.20
N PRO A 380 21.17 -9.51 -12.91
CA PRO A 380 22.00 -9.07 -11.79
C PRO A 380 21.37 -9.48 -10.45
N ARG A 381 22.19 -9.65 -9.40
CA ARG A 381 21.69 -10.08 -8.09
C ARG A 381 20.80 -9.00 -7.47
N ILE A 382 19.49 -9.20 -7.56
CA ILE A 382 18.47 -8.24 -7.12
C ILE A 382 17.44 -8.90 -6.19
N LYS A 383 17.02 -8.17 -5.14
CA LYS A 383 15.99 -8.64 -4.21
C LYS A 383 14.60 -8.55 -4.85
N LYS A 384 13.74 -9.55 -4.62
CA LYS A 384 12.35 -9.55 -5.12
C LYS A 384 11.54 -8.32 -4.69
N ASN A 385 11.83 -7.77 -3.50
CA ASN A 385 11.18 -6.55 -3.03
C ASN A 385 11.49 -5.34 -3.91
N LEU A 386 12.72 -5.21 -4.42
CA LEU A 386 13.08 -4.11 -5.32
C LEU A 386 12.38 -4.27 -6.68
N ILE A 387 12.27 -5.50 -7.20
CA ILE A 387 11.49 -5.77 -8.42
C ILE A 387 10.04 -5.32 -8.24
N ALA A 388 9.43 -5.65 -7.10
CA ALA A 388 8.08 -5.21 -6.76
C ALA A 388 7.98 -3.67 -6.67
N GLN A 389 8.95 -3.01 -6.03
CA GLN A 389 9.03 -1.55 -5.92
C GLN A 389 9.04 -0.86 -7.28
N VAL A 390 9.91 -1.31 -8.19
CA VAL A 390 10.03 -0.72 -9.52
C VAL A 390 8.75 -0.91 -10.31
N ARG A 391 8.13 -2.10 -10.27
CA ARG A 391 6.84 -2.37 -10.93
C ARG A 391 5.73 -1.47 -10.39
N ASP A 392 5.56 -1.43 -9.06
CA ASP A 392 4.47 -0.68 -8.42
C ASP A 392 4.59 0.82 -8.70
N GLU A 393 5.82 1.33 -8.73
CA GLU A 393 6.11 2.72 -9.08
C GLU A 393 5.83 3.02 -10.56
N ALA A 394 6.15 2.09 -11.47
CA ALA A 394 5.80 2.20 -12.89
C ALA A 394 4.28 2.26 -13.10
N HIS A 395 3.56 1.35 -12.45
CA HIS A 395 2.10 1.27 -12.50
C HIS A 395 1.45 2.55 -11.95
N ARG A 396 1.90 3.02 -10.78
CA ARG A 396 1.48 4.30 -10.20
C ARG A 396 1.73 5.47 -11.15
N PHE A 397 2.90 5.51 -11.76
CA PHE A 397 3.30 6.61 -12.62
C PHE A 397 2.48 6.67 -13.92
N ALA A 398 2.21 5.52 -14.55
CA ALA A 398 1.32 5.41 -15.70
C ALA A 398 -0.10 5.89 -15.35
N ILE A 399 -0.67 5.40 -14.25
CA ILE A 399 -2.04 5.75 -13.80
C ILE A 399 -2.16 7.23 -13.42
N SER A 400 -1.13 7.85 -12.83
CA SER A 400 -1.16 9.26 -12.39
C SER A 400 -1.47 10.27 -13.52
N TYR A 401 -1.34 9.85 -14.79
CA TYR A 401 -1.70 10.68 -15.94
C TYR A 401 -3.22 10.91 -16.07
N HIS A 402 -4.05 9.94 -15.66
CA HIS A 402 -5.52 10.08 -15.63
C HIS A 402 -5.97 11.30 -14.81
N ARG A 403 -5.28 11.58 -13.71
CA ARG A 403 -5.58 12.71 -12.81
C ARG A 403 -5.23 14.07 -13.43
N LYS A 404 -4.07 14.19 -14.10
CA LYS A 404 -3.62 15.47 -14.70
C LYS A 404 -4.41 15.84 -15.97
N VAL A 405 -4.80 14.88 -16.81
CA VAL A 405 -5.59 15.17 -18.02
C VAL A 405 -7.02 15.60 -17.68
N ARG A 406 -7.65 14.97 -16.68
CA ARG A 406 -8.99 15.40 -16.21
C ARG A 406 -8.96 16.81 -15.63
N LYS A 407 -7.93 17.17 -14.88
CA LYS A 407 -7.76 18.53 -14.32
C LYS A 407 -7.59 19.59 -15.43
N ARG A 408 -6.86 19.28 -16.50
CA ARG A 408 -6.72 20.20 -17.67
C ARG A 408 -7.99 20.28 -18.53
N ALA A 409 -8.71 19.18 -18.73
CA ALA A 409 -9.99 19.18 -19.45
C ALA A 409 -11.08 19.98 -18.70
N PHE A 410 -11.02 19.97 -17.36
CA PHE A 410 -11.89 20.77 -16.51
C PHE A 410 -11.60 22.27 -16.62
N LEU A 411 -10.32 22.67 -16.62
CA LEU A 411 -9.91 24.07 -16.78
C LEU A 411 -10.23 24.65 -18.17
N LYS A 412 -10.16 23.84 -19.24
CA LYS A 412 -10.53 24.29 -20.59
C LYS A 412 -12.04 24.52 -20.81
N LYS A 413 -12.89 23.97 -19.95
CA LYS A 413 -14.36 24.17 -20.01
C LYS A 413 -14.83 25.41 -19.24
N GLN A 414 -13.95 26.08 -18.50
CA GLN A 414 -14.26 27.28 -17.71
C GLN A 414 -13.70 28.58 -18.33
N GLY A 415 -13.02 28.48 -19.48
CA GLY A 415 -12.44 29.63 -20.18
C GLY A 415 -12.79 29.66 -21.66
N GLY A 416 -13.96 29.14 -22.02
CA GLY A 416 -14.52 29.16 -23.37
C GLY A 416 -16.02 29.33 -23.30
#